data_AF-A0A916RGZ3-F1
#
_entry.id   AF-A0A916RGZ3-F1
#
_cell.length_a   1.000
_cell.length_b   1.000
_cell.length_c   1.000
_cell.angle_alpha   90.00
_cell.angle_beta   90.00
_cell.angle_gamma   90.00
#
_symmetry.space_group_name_H-M   'P 1'
#
loop_
_entity.id
_entity.type
_entity.pdbx_description
1 polymer ?
#
loop_
_entity_poly.entity_id
_entity_poly.type
_entity_poly.pdbx_seq_one_letter_code
_entity_poly.pdbx_strand_id
1 'polypeptide(L)'
;MSKRAIIVLKILVHILCLAPFAWLLHFYTSGALALNPDPVNYITHFTGNWTLYILLACLAITPIRRISPKIAWLVRFRRLIGLYAFFYATLHLATYVFLFSGYDITAAITSLRAGHPGGLITEWQQIWPGILDDLAKRRFIQVGLLAWFILFLLAITSPAFIMRAMGGRNWRWLHSLIYVAAIAGVIHFWWLVKPGVLTPWKDTAVLAILLAARIGYAAWKKYRKPRPVPAAVAR
;
A
#
# COMPACT_ATOMS: atom_id res chain seq x y z
N MET A 1 26.52 -11.58 1.55
CA MET A 1 25.81 -10.97 2.71
C MET A 1 25.46 -12.08 3.70
N SER A 2 25.90 -11.97 4.94
CA SER A 2 25.70 -13.00 5.95
C SER A 2 24.22 -13.11 6.37
N LYS A 3 23.81 -14.25 6.95
CA LYS A 3 22.46 -14.43 7.49
C LYS A 3 22.14 -13.39 8.58
N ARG A 4 23.10 -13.11 9.47
CA ARG A 4 22.99 -12.08 10.51
C ARG A 4 22.72 -10.70 9.92
N ALA A 5 23.46 -10.31 8.88
CA ALA A 5 23.25 -9.02 8.21
C ALA A 5 21.85 -8.90 7.60
N ILE A 6 21.29 -9.97 7.02
CA ILE A 6 19.91 -9.96 6.52
C ILE A 6 18.89 -9.73 7.65
N ILE A 7 19.08 -10.37 8.79
CA ILE A 7 18.18 -10.22 9.95
C ILE A 7 18.22 -8.79 10.47
N VAL A 8 19.41 -8.24 10.69
CA VAL A 8 19.60 -6.85 11.15
C VAL A 8 18.94 -5.88 10.17
N LEU A 9 19.17 -6.04 8.86
CA LEU A 9 18.54 -5.19 7.84
C LEU A 9 17.01 -5.31 7.86
N LYS A 10 16.44 -6.49 8.13
CA LYS A 10 14.98 -6.62 8.23
C LYS A 10 14.43 -5.87 9.43
N ILE A 11 15.10 -5.95 10.58
CA ILE A 11 14.74 -5.20 11.78
C ILE A 11 14.79 -3.69 11.47
N LEU A 12 15.85 -3.21 10.81
CA LEU A 12 15.95 -1.82 10.40
C LEU A 12 14.82 -1.40 9.45
N VAL A 13 14.43 -2.25 8.50
CA VAL A 13 13.28 -1.99 7.63
C VAL A 13 11.97 -1.93 8.40
N HIS A 14 11.76 -2.82 9.39
CA HIS A 14 10.59 -2.75 10.27
C HIS A 14 10.53 -1.42 11.04
N ILE A 15 11.65 -1.02 11.66
CA ILE A 15 11.75 0.24 12.40
C ILE A 15 11.47 1.41 11.46
N LEU A 16 12.11 1.45 10.29
CA LEU A 16 11.93 2.53 9.32
C LEU A 16 10.47 2.61 8.82
N CYS A 17 9.82 1.48 8.58
CA CYS A 17 8.41 1.47 8.15
C CYS A 17 7.45 1.83 9.29
N LEU A 18 7.80 1.60 10.55
CA LEU A 18 7.00 1.98 11.72
C LEU A 18 7.26 3.41 12.21
N ALA A 19 8.41 4.01 11.86
CA ALA A 19 8.77 5.36 12.29
C ALA A 19 7.71 6.42 11.98
N PRO A 20 7.06 6.45 10.80
CA PRO A 20 5.99 7.42 10.53
C PRO A 20 4.76 7.23 11.42
N PHE A 21 4.39 5.99 11.71
CA PHE A 21 3.31 5.68 12.63
C PHE A 21 3.67 6.10 14.07
N ALA A 22 4.91 5.83 14.51
CA ALA A 22 5.40 6.29 15.81
C ALA A 22 5.42 7.83 15.92
N TRP A 23 5.80 8.51 14.83
CA TRP A 23 5.73 9.97 14.74
C TRP A 23 4.28 10.47 14.88
N LEU A 24 3.34 9.86 14.16
CA LEU A 24 1.92 10.22 14.25
C LEU A 24 1.38 10.03 15.67
N LEU A 25 1.76 8.94 16.34
CA LEU A 25 1.38 8.67 17.73
C LEU A 25 1.96 9.72 18.67
N HIS A 26 3.24 10.05 18.53
CA HIS A 26 3.87 11.10 19.33
C HIS A 26 3.20 12.47 19.10
N PHE A 27 2.90 12.80 17.85
CA PHE A 27 2.23 14.04 17.46
C PHE A 27 0.82 14.14 18.07
N TYR A 28 0.10 13.02 18.15
CA TYR A 28 -1.17 12.91 18.88
C TYR A 28 -1.00 13.07 20.39
N THR A 29 -0.14 12.26 21.03
CA THR A 29 0.00 12.23 22.50
C THR A 29 0.62 13.48 23.09
N SER A 30 1.42 14.22 22.32
CA SER A 30 1.99 15.51 22.73
C SER A 30 0.98 16.66 22.69
N GLY A 31 -0.24 16.43 22.19
CA GLY A 31 -1.24 17.47 21.96
C GLY A 31 -0.96 18.36 20.75
N ALA A 32 0.20 18.22 20.11
CA ALA A 32 0.59 19.04 18.96
C ALA A 32 -0.34 18.85 17.74
N LEU A 33 -0.91 17.64 17.58
CA LEU A 33 -1.90 17.37 16.54
C LEU A 33 -3.18 18.22 16.70
N ALA A 34 -3.56 18.58 17.93
CA ALA A 34 -4.74 19.43 18.19
C ALA A 34 -4.52 20.88 17.75
N LEU A 35 -3.28 21.29 17.49
CA LEU A 35 -2.95 22.61 16.93
C LEU A 35 -3.17 22.67 15.41
N ASN A 36 -3.40 21.53 14.74
CA ASN A 36 -3.71 21.49 13.33
C ASN A 36 -5.15 22.00 13.10
N PRO A 37 -5.41 22.88 12.11
CA PRO A 37 -6.76 23.35 11.82
C PRO A 37 -7.76 22.23 11.48
N ASP A 38 -7.27 21.13 10.90
CA ASP A 38 -8.06 19.94 10.61
C ASP A 38 -7.23 18.67 10.89
N PRO A 39 -7.22 18.19 12.15
CA PRO A 39 -6.42 17.04 12.57
C PRO A 39 -6.80 15.76 11.83
N VAL A 40 -8.09 15.53 11.57
CA VAL A 40 -8.59 14.32 10.91
C VAL A 40 -8.11 14.30 9.46
N ASN A 41 -8.20 15.41 8.75
CA ASN A 41 -7.68 15.55 7.39
C ASN A 41 -6.16 15.34 7.35
N TYR A 42 -5.42 15.87 8.32
CA TYR A 42 -3.98 15.65 8.43
C TYR A 42 -3.63 14.16 8.57
N ILE A 43 -4.26 13.44 9.51
CA ILE A 43 -4.03 12.00 9.72
C ILE A 43 -4.37 11.21 8.44
N THR A 44 -5.49 11.56 7.79
CA THR A 44 -5.97 10.90 6.57
C THR A 44 -4.95 11.05 5.43
N HIS A 45 -4.47 12.26 5.18
CA HIS A 45 -3.45 12.51 4.15
C HIS A 45 -2.09 11.92 4.53
N PHE A 46 -1.69 12.00 5.79
CA PHE A 46 -0.43 11.42 6.26
C PHE A 46 -0.39 9.91 6.01
N THR A 47 -1.41 9.18 6.46
CA THR A 47 -1.51 7.72 6.27
C THR A 47 -1.66 7.33 4.79
N GLY A 48 -2.39 8.12 4.00
CA GLY A 48 -2.52 7.93 2.54
C GLY A 48 -1.18 8.11 1.81
N ASN A 49 -0.45 9.19 2.12
CA ASN A 49 0.87 9.45 1.54
C ASN A 49 1.86 8.34 1.86
N TRP A 50 1.93 7.88 3.11
CA TRP A 50 2.81 6.78 3.50
C TRP A 50 2.43 5.44 2.85
N THR A 51 1.14 5.21 2.60
CA THR A 51 0.69 4.07 1.79
C THR A 51 1.31 4.11 0.40
N LEU A 52 1.19 5.25 -0.31
CA LEU A 52 1.77 5.42 -1.65
C LEU A 52 3.29 5.33 -1.63
N TYR A 53 3.97 5.99 -0.70
CA TYR A 53 5.44 6.00 -0.63
C TYR A 53 6.00 4.59 -0.43
N ILE A 54 5.43 3.81 0.48
CA ILE A 54 5.88 2.43 0.76
C ILE A 54 5.52 1.51 -0.42
N LEU A 55 4.37 1.70 -1.05
CA LEU A 55 3.98 0.97 -2.25
C LEU A 55 4.95 1.24 -3.42
N LEU A 56 5.28 2.50 -3.68
CA LEU A 56 6.25 2.90 -4.70
C LEU A 56 7.65 2.38 -4.39
N ALA A 57 8.09 2.43 -3.13
CA ALA A 57 9.35 1.84 -2.68
C ALA A 57 9.38 0.32 -2.94
N CYS A 58 8.28 -0.40 -2.68
CA CYS A 58 8.15 -1.82 -2.99
C CYS A 58 8.28 -2.09 -4.50
N LEU A 59 7.64 -1.27 -5.33
CA LEU A 59 7.72 -1.37 -6.79
C LEU A 59 9.13 -1.08 -7.32
N ALA A 60 9.85 -0.14 -6.70
CA ALA A 60 11.21 0.26 -7.06
C ALA A 60 12.27 -0.83 -6.88
N ILE A 61 12.06 -1.80 -5.99
CA ILE A 61 13.01 -2.91 -5.74
C ILE A 61 13.32 -3.69 -7.03
N THR A 62 12.31 -3.87 -7.89
CA THR A 62 12.48 -4.65 -9.14
C THR A 62 13.36 -3.95 -10.17
N PRO A 63 13.10 -2.69 -10.59
CA PRO A 63 13.99 -1.97 -11.50
C PRO A 63 15.38 -1.75 -10.90
N ILE A 64 15.50 -1.41 -9.60
CA ILE A 64 16.81 -1.21 -8.94
C ILE A 64 17.69 -2.45 -9.05
N ARG A 65 17.15 -3.65 -8.78
CA ARG A 65 17.89 -4.91 -8.95
C ARG A 65 18.38 -5.12 -10.38
N ARG A 66 17.60 -4.69 -11.39
CA ARG A 66 17.94 -4.92 -12.80
C ARG A 66 19.11 -4.06 -13.24
N ILE A 67 19.26 -2.87 -12.67
CA ILE A 67 20.38 -1.96 -12.93
C ILE A 67 21.65 -2.48 -12.25
N SER A 68 21.56 -2.95 -11.01
CA SER A 68 22.71 -3.47 -10.28
C SER A 68 22.47 -4.90 -9.75
N PRO A 69 22.92 -5.94 -10.47
CA PRO A 69 22.82 -7.33 -10.02
C PRO A 69 23.46 -7.60 -8.65
N LYS A 70 24.47 -6.80 -8.26
CA LYS A 70 25.13 -6.87 -6.95
C LYS A 70 24.16 -6.62 -5.79
N ILE A 71 23.06 -5.88 -6.03
CA ILE A 71 22.05 -5.50 -5.04
C ILE A 71 20.79 -6.39 -5.14
N ALA A 72 20.87 -7.53 -5.83
CA ALA A 72 19.74 -8.46 -5.98
C ALA A 72 19.17 -9.01 -4.66
N TRP A 73 19.94 -8.91 -3.58
CA TRP A 73 19.51 -9.26 -2.23
C TRP A 73 18.31 -8.45 -1.74
N LEU A 74 18.05 -7.24 -2.28
CA LEU A 74 16.89 -6.39 -1.92
C LEU A 74 15.54 -7.07 -2.17
N VAL A 75 15.46 -8.03 -3.09
CA VAL A 75 14.21 -8.77 -3.36
C VAL A 75 13.69 -9.50 -2.13
N ARG A 76 14.57 -9.85 -1.18
CA ARG A 76 14.21 -10.49 0.08
C ARG A 76 13.35 -9.60 1.00
N PHE A 77 13.33 -8.29 0.76
CA PHE A 77 12.58 -7.29 1.54
C PHE A 77 11.27 -6.89 0.87
N ARG A 78 11.04 -7.28 -0.39
CA ARG A 78 9.85 -6.89 -1.15
C ARG A 78 8.54 -7.27 -0.47
N ARG A 79 8.46 -8.49 0.09
CA ARG A 79 7.26 -8.95 0.80
C ARG A 79 7.02 -8.12 2.07
N LEU A 80 8.09 -7.86 2.83
CA LEU A 80 8.02 -7.08 4.06
C LEU A 80 7.50 -5.66 3.80
N ILE A 81 8.08 -4.96 2.82
CA ILE A 81 7.69 -3.59 2.46
C ILE A 81 6.25 -3.57 1.91
N GLY A 82 5.88 -4.56 1.09
CA GLY A 82 4.49 -4.69 0.60
C GLY A 82 3.45 -4.88 1.70
N LEU A 83 3.78 -5.62 2.77
CA LEU A 83 2.89 -5.76 3.93
C LEU A 83 2.73 -4.45 4.69
N TYR A 84 3.78 -3.64 4.78
CA TYR A 84 3.67 -2.30 5.35
C TYR A 84 2.83 -1.36 4.48
N ALA A 85 2.89 -1.45 3.15
CA ALA A 85 1.97 -0.70 2.29
C ALA A 85 0.51 -1.07 2.60
N PHE A 86 0.20 -2.35 2.81
CA PHE A 86 -1.13 -2.79 3.22
C PHE A 86 -1.51 -2.34 4.65
N PHE A 87 -0.56 -2.34 5.59
CA PHE A 87 -0.76 -1.80 6.94
C PHE A 87 -1.18 -0.32 6.89
N TYR A 88 -0.43 0.53 6.17
CA TYR A 88 -0.79 1.94 6.04
C TYR A 88 -2.08 2.14 5.23
N ALA A 89 -2.35 1.32 4.20
CA ALA A 89 -3.62 1.39 3.47
C ALA A 89 -4.82 1.08 4.38
N THR A 90 -4.64 0.13 5.30
CA THR A 90 -5.66 -0.21 6.30
C THR A 90 -5.82 0.89 7.33
N LEU A 91 -4.73 1.50 7.80
CA LEU A 91 -4.81 2.70 8.64
C LEU A 91 -5.55 3.83 7.92
N HIS A 92 -5.23 4.09 6.65
CA HIS A 92 -5.87 5.12 5.84
C HIS A 92 -7.38 4.86 5.70
N LEU A 93 -7.79 3.63 5.36
CA LEU A 93 -9.21 3.26 5.34
C LEU A 93 -9.86 3.40 6.73
N ALA A 94 -9.16 3.02 7.79
CA ALA A 94 -9.65 3.16 9.16
C ALA A 94 -9.84 4.63 9.56
N THR A 95 -9.03 5.56 9.05
CA THR A 95 -9.25 7.01 9.30
C THR A 95 -10.61 7.46 8.75
N TYR A 96 -10.99 7.02 7.56
CA TYR A 96 -12.30 7.32 7.01
C TYR A 96 -13.43 6.68 7.86
N VAL A 97 -13.29 5.39 8.18
CA VAL A 97 -14.34 4.63 8.89
C VAL A 97 -14.53 5.12 10.33
N PHE A 98 -13.48 5.50 11.04
CA PHE A 98 -13.55 5.81 12.48
C PHE A 98 -13.37 7.29 12.83
N LEU A 99 -12.79 8.11 11.96
CA LEU A 99 -12.60 9.54 12.22
C LEU A 99 -13.49 10.43 11.35
N PHE A 100 -13.77 10.02 10.11
CA PHE A 100 -14.52 10.85 9.16
C PHE A 100 -16.02 10.56 9.14
N SER A 101 -16.42 9.30 9.34
CA SER A 101 -17.82 8.85 9.28
C SER A 101 -18.72 9.40 10.40
N GLY A 102 -18.13 10.01 11.44
CA GLY A 102 -18.83 10.45 12.64
C GLY A 102 -18.91 9.40 13.76
N TYR A 103 -18.13 8.31 13.68
CA TYR A 103 -18.10 7.29 14.74
C TYR A 103 -17.63 7.87 16.09
N ASP A 104 -18.45 7.79 17.13
CA ASP A 104 -18.07 8.25 18.46
C ASP A 104 -17.31 7.14 19.22
N ILE A 105 -15.98 7.19 19.12
CA ILE A 105 -15.07 6.27 19.81
C ILE A 105 -15.26 6.34 21.33
N THR A 106 -15.54 7.52 21.87
CA THR A 106 -15.70 7.72 23.32
C THR A 106 -16.99 7.07 23.80
N ALA A 107 -18.10 7.25 23.08
CA ALA A 107 -19.37 6.58 23.38
C ALA A 107 -19.24 5.06 23.30
N ALA A 108 -18.62 4.55 22.22
CA ALA A 108 -18.34 3.14 22.04
C ALA A 108 -17.53 2.53 23.20
N ILE A 109 -16.44 3.19 23.62
CA ILE A 109 -15.61 2.74 24.76
C ILE A 109 -16.38 2.83 26.08
N THR A 110 -17.17 3.89 26.27
CA THR A 110 -17.97 4.08 27.48
C THR A 110 -19.01 2.96 27.63
N SER A 111 -19.69 2.60 26.54
CA SER A 111 -20.64 1.48 26.52
C SER A 111 -19.97 0.14 26.83
N LEU A 112 -18.78 -0.12 26.25
CA LEU A 112 -18.00 -1.31 26.57
C LEU A 112 -17.63 -1.39 28.05
N ARG A 113 -17.13 -0.28 28.61
CA ARG A 113 -16.76 -0.19 30.03
C ARG A 113 -17.96 -0.35 30.96
N ALA A 114 -19.15 0.05 30.51
CA ALA A 114 -20.40 -0.13 31.24
C ALA A 114 -20.98 -1.56 31.15
N GLY A 115 -20.28 -2.51 30.49
CA GLY A 115 -20.77 -3.89 30.34
C GLY A 115 -21.80 -4.06 29.23
N HIS A 116 -21.96 -3.07 28.35
CA HIS A 116 -22.88 -3.09 27.21
C HIS A 116 -22.08 -3.24 25.91
N PRO A 117 -21.66 -4.46 25.51
CA PRO A 117 -20.89 -4.67 24.28
C PRO A 117 -21.67 -4.31 23.01
N GLY A 118 -23.00 -4.27 23.10
CA GLY A 118 -23.88 -3.82 22.02
C GLY A 118 -23.65 -2.37 21.58
N GLY A 119 -23.01 -1.53 22.42
CA GLY A 119 -22.71 -0.14 22.09
C GLY A 119 -21.84 0.03 20.85
N LEU A 120 -20.91 -0.90 20.60
CA LEU A 120 -20.12 -0.88 19.36
C LEU A 120 -21.00 -1.03 18.12
N ILE A 121 -22.01 -1.88 18.23
CA ILE A 121 -22.93 -2.19 17.13
C ILE A 121 -23.89 -1.01 16.93
N THR A 122 -24.34 -0.36 18.00
CA THR A 122 -25.22 0.82 17.87
C THR A 122 -24.50 1.99 17.23
N GLU A 123 -23.26 2.30 17.63
CA GLU A 123 -22.44 3.33 16.97
C GLU A 123 -22.19 2.98 15.49
N TRP A 124 -21.91 1.71 15.20
CA TRP A 124 -21.76 1.23 13.82
C TRP A 124 -23.03 1.39 12.98
N GLN A 125 -24.19 1.06 13.54
CA GLN A 125 -25.48 1.18 12.87
C GLN A 125 -25.81 2.63 12.51
N GLN A 126 -25.36 3.60 13.31
CA GLN A 126 -25.57 5.02 13.03
C GLN A 126 -24.76 5.50 11.81
N ILE A 127 -23.51 5.06 11.66
CA ILE A 127 -22.62 5.55 10.60
C ILE A 127 -22.74 4.77 9.27
N TRP A 128 -23.15 3.50 9.32
CA TRP A 128 -23.14 2.61 8.15
C TRP A 128 -23.95 3.13 6.96
N PRO A 129 -25.17 3.69 7.14
CA PRO A 129 -25.93 4.26 6.02
C PRO A 129 -25.19 5.40 5.31
N GLY A 130 -24.53 6.28 6.07
CA GLY A 130 -23.74 7.38 5.52
C GLY A 130 -22.51 6.88 4.76
N ILE A 131 -21.82 5.87 5.30
CA ILE A 131 -20.69 5.23 4.61
C ILE A 131 -21.11 4.63 3.27
N LEU A 132 -22.26 3.96 3.21
CA LEU A 132 -22.79 3.40 1.97
C LEU A 132 -23.17 4.48 0.96
N ASP A 133 -23.79 5.57 1.42
CA ASP A 133 -24.14 6.70 0.57
C ASP A 133 -22.89 7.37 -0.03
N ASP A 134 -21.87 7.59 0.78
CA ASP A 134 -20.58 8.11 0.33
C ASP A 134 -19.89 7.15 -0.65
N LEU A 135 -19.91 5.84 -0.39
CA LEU A 135 -19.38 4.83 -1.30
C LEU A 135 -20.11 4.82 -2.64
N ALA A 136 -21.44 5.02 -2.64
CA ALA A 136 -22.24 5.07 -3.85
C ALA A 136 -21.97 6.36 -4.67
N LYS A 137 -21.80 7.50 -4.00
CA LYS A 137 -21.68 8.82 -4.65
C LYS A 137 -20.24 9.19 -5.03
N ARG A 138 -19.23 8.73 -4.28
CA ARG A 138 -17.84 9.22 -4.40
C ARG A 138 -16.96 8.21 -5.13
N ARG A 139 -16.72 8.48 -6.41
CA ARG A 139 -15.87 7.64 -7.29
C ARG A 139 -14.45 7.44 -6.75
N PHE A 140 -13.87 8.44 -6.10
CA PHE A 140 -12.53 8.30 -5.50
C PHE A 140 -12.53 7.27 -4.37
N ILE A 141 -13.58 7.19 -3.54
CA ILE A 141 -13.68 6.17 -2.48
C ILE A 141 -13.75 4.78 -3.10
N GLN A 142 -14.53 4.59 -4.17
CA GLN A 142 -14.64 3.30 -4.87
C GLN A 142 -13.28 2.81 -5.39
N VAL A 143 -12.51 3.70 -6.02
CA VAL A 143 -11.16 3.36 -6.52
C VAL A 143 -10.18 3.09 -5.38
N GLY A 144 -10.26 3.86 -4.30
CA GLY A 144 -9.45 3.64 -3.09
C GLY A 144 -9.76 2.28 -2.45
N LEU A 145 -11.04 1.94 -2.32
CA LEU A 145 -11.50 0.65 -1.78
C LEU A 145 -11.07 -0.51 -2.68
N LEU A 146 -11.14 -0.36 -4.01
CA LEU A 146 -10.61 -1.35 -4.95
C LEU A 146 -9.11 -1.56 -4.77
N ALA A 147 -8.33 -0.48 -4.64
CA ALA A 147 -6.89 -0.57 -4.40
C ALA A 147 -6.59 -1.28 -3.07
N TRP A 148 -7.31 -0.93 -1.99
CA TRP A 148 -7.20 -1.59 -0.70
C TRP A 148 -7.55 -3.08 -0.79
N PHE A 149 -8.63 -3.43 -1.49
CA PHE A 149 -9.06 -4.82 -1.64
C PHE A 149 -8.02 -5.66 -2.41
N ILE A 150 -7.41 -5.10 -3.46
CA ILE A 150 -6.28 -5.75 -4.13
C ILE A 150 -5.13 -5.98 -3.14
N LEU A 151 -4.71 -4.95 -2.38
CA LEU A 151 -3.64 -5.08 -1.39
C LEU A 151 -3.98 -6.11 -0.30
N PHE A 152 -5.23 -6.18 0.14
CA PHE A 152 -5.74 -7.18 1.08
C PHE A 152 -5.57 -8.60 0.56
N LEU A 153 -5.98 -8.86 -0.69
CA LEU A 153 -5.79 -10.17 -1.33
C LEU A 153 -4.31 -10.54 -1.45
N LEU A 154 -3.44 -9.57 -1.78
CA LEU A 154 -2.00 -9.79 -1.83
C LEU A 154 -1.40 -10.07 -0.44
N ALA A 155 -1.91 -9.42 0.60
CA ALA A 155 -1.47 -9.61 1.98
C ALA A 155 -1.86 -11.02 2.49
N ILE A 156 -3.11 -11.42 2.29
CA ILE A 156 -3.60 -12.76 2.65
C ILE A 156 -2.84 -13.85 1.91
N THR A 157 -2.46 -13.63 0.64
CA THR A 157 -1.71 -14.63 -0.17
C THR A 157 -0.19 -14.51 -0.04
N SER A 158 0.30 -13.70 0.91
CA SER A 158 1.72 -13.51 1.18
C SER A 158 2.40 -14.62 2.02
N PRO A 159 1.71 -15.38 2.91
CA PRO A 159 2.32 -16.47 3.67
C PRO A 159 2.87 -17.58 2.76
N ALA A 160 3.97 -18.19 3.17
CA ALA A 160 4.70 -19.16 2.35
C ALA A 160 3.90 -20.44 2.07
N PHE A 161 2.99 -20.84 2.95
CA PHE A 161 2.14 -22.01 2.74
C PHE A 161 1.10 -21.77 1.64
N ILE A 162 0.48 -20.58 1.59
CA ILE A 162 -0.49 -20.21 0.53
C ILE A 162 0.22 -20.09 -0.82
N MET A 163 1.39 -19.47 -0.85
CA MET A 163 2.21 -19.40 -2.08
C MET A 163 2.53 -20.79 -2.64
N ARG A 164 2.86 -21.75 -1.77
CA ARG A 164 3.15 -23.13 -2.18
C ARG A 164 1.89 -23.84 -2.68
N ALA A 165 0.74 -23.64 -2.01
CA ALA A 165 -0.53 -24.25 -2.39
C ALA A 165 -1.09 -23.71 -3.73
N MET A 166 -1.00 -22.40 -3.99
CA MET A 166 -1.52 -21.78 -5.22
C MET A 166 -0.71 -22.12 -6.48
N GLY A 167 0.55 -22.55 -6.30
CA GLY A 167 1.51 -22.68 -7.38
C GLY A 167 2.10 -21.34 -7.84
N GLY A 168 3.37 -21.36 -8.23
CA GLY A 168 4.13 -20.14 -8.52
C GLY A 168 3.63 -19.31 -9.71
N ARG A 169 2.88 -19.91 -10.66
CA ARG A 169 2.29 -19.20 -11.80
C ARG A 169 1.11 -18.34 -11.36
N ASN A 170 0.12 -18.94 -10.69
CA ASN A 170 -1.08 -18.24 -10.23
C ASN A 170 -0.75 -17.19 -9.18
N TRP A 171 0.15 -17.53 -8.24
CA TRP A 171 0.63 -16.57 -7.25
C TRP A 171 1.27 -15.33 -7.90
N ARG A 172 2.09 -15.53 -8.94
CA ARG A 172 2.74 -14.44 -9.67
C ARG A 172 1.75 -13.58 -10.46
N TRP A 173 0.73 -14.20 -11.05
CA TRP A 173 -0.34 -13.48 -11.72
C TRP A 173 -1.12 -12.61 -10.72
N LEU A 174 -1.55 -13.19 -9.60
CA LEU A 174 -2.26 -12.43 -8.56
C LEU A 174 -1.38 -11.28 -8.04
N HIS A 175 -0.12 -11.55 -7.72
CA HIS A 175 0.82 -10.53 -7.25
C HIS A 175 1.26 -9.52 -8.32
N SER A 176 0.83 -9.70 -9.57
CA SER A 176 0.95 -8.64 -10.58
C SER A 176 -0.12 -7.56 -10.42
N LEU A 177 -1.22 -7.83 -9.69
CA LEU A 177 -2.23 -6.81 -9.42
C LEU A 177 -1.72 -5.65 -8.56
N ILE A 178 -0.54 -5.77 -7.94
CA ILE A 178 0.12 -4.65 -7.26
C ILE A 178 0.32 -3.42 -8.17
N TYR A 179 0.51 -3.63 -9.47
CA TYR A 179 0.61 -2.51 -10.43
C TYR A 179 -0.74 -1.82 -10.63
N VAL A 180 -1.83 -2.60 -10.66
CA VAL A 180 -3.20 -2.06 -10.72
C VAL A 180 -3.51 -1.28 -9.44
N ALA A 181 -3.17 -1.82 -8.27
CA ALA A 181 -3.34 -1.12 -6.99
C ALA A 181 -2.57 0.21 -6.94
N ALA A 182 -1.34 0.26 -7.47
CA ALA A 182 -0.56 1.50 -7.50
C ALA A 182 -1.14 2.55 -8.46
N ILE A 183 -1.60 2.14 -9.64
CA ILE A 183 -2.28 3.03 -10.58
C ILE A 183 -3.59 3.55 -9.98
N ALA A 184 -4.39 2.66 -9.39
CA ALA A 184 -5.63 3.01 -8.71
C ALA A 184 -5.38 3.97 -7.54
N GLY A 185 -4.31 3.78 -6.76
CA GLY A 185 -3.92 4.69 -5.67
C GLY A 185 -3.59 6.11 -6.15
N VAL A 186 -2.88 6.23 -7.29
CA VAL A 186 -2.61 7.55 -7.90
C VAL A 186 -3.88 8.19 -8.45
N ILE A 187 -4.74 7.43 -9.13
CA ILE A 187 -6.04 7.93 -9.63
C ILE A 187 -6.92 8.40 -8.47
N HIS A 188 -7.00 7.61 -7.41
CA HIS A 188 -7.70 7.96 -6.17
C HIS A 188 -7.22 9.31 -5.62
N PHE A 189 -5.89 9.53 -5.58
CA PHE A 189 -5.33 10.78 -5.09
C PHE A 189 -5.63 11.97 -6.03
N TRP A 190 -5.55 11.79 -7.34
CA TRP A 190 -5.94 12.83 -8.31
C TRP A 190 -7.40 13.25 -8.21
N TRP A 191 -8.31 12.31 -7.92
CA TRP A 191 -9.73 12.63 -7.75
C TRP A 191 -10.08 13.19 -6.37
N LEU A 192 -9.20 13.02 -5.39
CA LEU A 192 -9.35 13.63 -4.06
C LEU A 192 -9.04 15.12 -4.09
N VAL A 193 -8.00 15.53 -4.83
CA VAL A 193 -7.56 16.92 -4.85
C VAL A 193 -8.46 17.80 -5.73
N LYS A 194 -8.59 19.08 -5.36
CA LYS A 194 -9.34 20.04 -6.16
C LYS A 194 -8.67 20.23 -7.54
N PRO A 195 -9.44 20.51 -8.60
CA PRO A 195 -8.87 20.89 -9.90
C PRO A 195 -7.84 22.02 -9.75
N GLY A 196 -6.69 21.88 -10.43
CA GLY A 196 -5.58 22.83 -10.35
C GLY A 196 -4.55 22.54 -9.24
N VAL A 197 -4.86 21.66 -8.29
CA VAL A 197 -3.89 21.22 -7.27
C VAL A 197 -3.06 20.06 -7.83
N LEU A 198 -1.77 20.30 -8.04
CA LEU A 198 -0.87 19.32 -8.66
C LEU A 198 -0.16 18.41 -7.64
N THR A 199 -0.51 18.42 -6.35
CA THR A 199 0.21 17.62 -5.34
C THR A 199 0.49 16.15 -5.72
N PRO A 200 -0.39 15.41 -6.44
CA PRO A 200 -0.12 14.02 -6.83
C PRO A 200 0.89 13.85 -7.98
N TRP A 201 1.39 14.94 -8.58
CA TRP A 201 2.27 14.87 -9.77
C TRP A 201 3.55 14.09 -9.48
N LYS A 202 4.12 14.23 -8.28
CA LYS A 202 5.38 13.58 -7.88
C LYS A 202 5.21 12.06 -7.87
N ASP A 203 4.14 11.57 -7.25
CA ASP A 203 3.84 10.14 -7.17
C ASP A 203 3.52 9.55 -8.55
N THR A 204 2.83 10.33 -9.38
CA THR A 204 2.53 9.98 -10.77
C THR A 204 3.82 9.82 -11.59
N ALA A 205 4.74 10.78 -11.48
CA ALA A 205 6.02 10.75 -12.18
C ALA A 205 6.87 9.56 -11.75
N VAL A 206 6.97 9.32 -10.43
CA VAL A 206 7.70 8.16 -9.89
C VAL A 206 7.08 6.86 -10.40
N LEU A 207 5.76 6.70 -10.30
CA LEU A 207 5.08 5.50 -10.79
C LEU A 207 5.30 5.29 -12.29
N ALA A 208 5.15 6.33 -13.10
CA ALA A 208 5.35 6.28 -14.55
C ALA A 208 6.77 5.83 -14.90
N ILE A 209 7.79 6.39 -14.25
CA ILE A 209 9.19 5.99 -14.44
C ILE A 209 9.40 4.52 -14.07
N LEU A 210 8.85 4.07 -12.93
CA LEU A 210 8.98 2.68 -12.47
C LEU A 210 8.32 1.68 -13.43
N LEU A 211 7.15 2.03 -13.96
CA LEU A 211 6.44 1.20 -14.94
C LEU A 211 7.16 1.19 -16.30
N ALA A 212 7.61 2.36 -16.79
CA ALA A 212 8.36 2.49 -18.03
C ALA A 212 9.67 1.69 -17.98
N ALA A 213 10.45 1.81 -16.90
CA ALA A 213 11.68 1.04 -16.69
C ALA A 213 11.43 -0.47 -16.73
N ARG A 214 10.25 -0.92 -16.29
CA ARG A 214 9.88 -2.33 -16.29
C ARG A 214 9.55 -2.84 -17.70
N ILE A 215 8.78 -2.06 -18.47
CA ILE A 215 8.40 -2.38 -19.86
C ILE A 215 9.62 -2.34 -20.76
N GLY A 216 10.45 -1.28 -20.66
CA GLY A 216 11.67 -1.12 -21.44
C GLY A 216 12.64 -2.29 -21.25
N TYR A 217 12.85 -2.73 -20.01
CA TYR A 217 13.68 -3.92 -19.75
C TYR A 217 13.08 -5.21 -20.32
N ALA A 218 11.76 -5.39 -20.25
CA ALA A 218 11.09 -6.58 -20.80
C ALA A 218 11.24 -6.64 -22.33
N ALA A 219 11.09 -5.49 -23.00
CA ALA A 219 11.33 -5.36 -24.43
C ALA A 219 12.80 -5.64 -24.79
N TRP A 220 13.75 -4.98 -24.12
CA TRP A 220 15.19 -5.18 -24.34
C TRP A 220 15.63 -6.64 -24.19
N LYS A 221 15.14 -7.34 -23.16
CA LYS A 221 15.44 -8.77 -22.96
C LYS A 221 14.88 -9.64 -24.08
N LYS A 222 13.73 -9.29 -24.66
CA LYS A 222 13.15 -10.00 -25.82
C LYS A 222 14.03 -9.83 -27.05
N TYR A 223 14.53 -8.62 -27.30
CA TYR A 223 15.41 -8.30 -28.44
C TYR A 223 16.81 -8.92 -28.34
N ARG A 224 17.37 -9.10 -27.13
CA ARG A 224 18.70 -9.73 -26.93
C ARG A 224 18.70 -11.26 -26.90
N LYS A 225 17.55 -11.94 -27.05
CA LYS A 225 17.56 -13.41 -27.17
C LYS A 225 18.23 -13.78 -28.51
N PRO A 226 19.34 -14.53 -28.52
CA PRO A 226 19.94 -14.98 -29.77
C PRO A 226 18.90 -15.75 -30.59
N ARG A 227 18.81 -15.46 -31.89
CA ARG A 227 17.98 -16.25 -32.81
C ARG A 227 18.47 -17.71 -32.72
N PRO A 228 17.56 -18.70 -32.63
CA PRO A 228 17.97 -20.09 -32.72
C PRO A 228 18.70 -20.25 -34.06
N VAL A 229 19.95 -20.70 -34.01
CA VAL A 229 20.70 -21.06 -35.21
C VAL A 229 19.92 -22.23 -35.86
N PRO A 230 19.51 -22.12 -37.14
CA PRO A 230 18.87 -23.24 -37.82
C PRO A 230 19.77 -24.47 -37.71
N ALA A 231 19.18 -25.61 -37.34
CA ALA A 231 19.89 -26.88 -37.13
C ALA A 231 20.53 -27.49 -38.40
N ALA A 232 20.72 -26.71 -39.46
CA ALA A 232 21.02 -27.16 -40.80
C ALA A 232 22.51 -27.15 -41.19
N VAL A 233 23.45 -26.98 -40.24
CA VAL A 233 24.91 -27.01 -40.55
C VAL A 233 25.68 -27.94 -39.61
N ALA A 234 25.03 -28.97 -39.08
CA ALA A 234 25.67 -30.03 -38.31
C ALA A 234 25.48 -31.38 -39.01
N ARG A 235 25.97 -31.49 -40.25
CA ARG A 235 26.28 -32.75 -40.93
C ARG A 235 27.48 -32.55 -41.84
#